data_AF-A0AAW1P5R4-F1
#
_entry.id   AF-A0AAW1P5R4-F1
#
_cell.length_a   1.000
_cell.length_b   1.000
_cell.length_c   1.000
_cell.angle_alpha   90.00
_cell.angle_beta   90.00
_cell.angle_gamma   90.00
#
_symmetry.space_group_name_H-M   'P 1'
#
loop_
_entity.id
_entity.type
_entity.pdbx_description
1 polymer ?
#
loop_
_entity_poly.entity_id
_entity_poly.type
_entity_poly.pdbx_seq_one_letter_code
_entity_poly.pdbx_strand_id
1 'polypeptide(L)'
;MGVAGLNTWFQEQLPAAHKTKVRDRLDQRIDHVYIDVPTVIHSVIRQAKTPRKAYVGIYAKLDQILRACRPVKSVVIAMDGPAPLAKLLTQRQRRLAEDRSGKETIHVACNSDEPSFGRLGLTPGCLLLATIQDALVSYIAQRIRGGRYPGVHFELSGADAPGEGELKVLHRILNPWADVQPADTHIVFGGDSDVVLMAMFLDNVQHVNILSASQPIKGRSQGFMTLFSMDALEGFWRKKYPFVTDGATMHTLKRDLAFLAIVSGGNDYLPGLRMSLTRVWRQYTAMRAEKAWSDRHIVHKSNGIVSMDAHVLLELLIRQGGGPHQEPASTGPSAGAVGYLEAVRWVLEMYAGGLVSDWRFSYPNHGPSISNLISHLRSFIGRRKPEEGPLLLHSQPLTQTAPVAPAAFAMSLLPPRNGPQFAPTALQHLMREGSPIAQIYDICPQCTALYEAAKTANAALLKFSQRERQAARGDISQRASPEVNRARDKVRQAFKAQDEHNKAAHPFRPLPIDRIEAAVQAVPASQYPPHERRLMHFGPSYRFWALEDKGGAGAQPIDLKIHSLDSGRPAEMFSLQRLPLITPALPRDQADQLDFANGHTPRPGSG
;
A
#
# COMPACT_ATOMS: atom_id res chain seq x y z
N MET A 1 -3.11 -4.50 4.53
CA MET A 1 -1.66 -4.33 4.56
C MET A 1 -1.41 -3.17 5.53
N GLY A 2 -0.21 -2.62 5.63
CA GLY A 2 0.05 -1.50 6.53
C GLY A 2 -0.03 -1.84 8.03
N VAL A 3 -0.38 -0.85 8.86
CA VAL A 3 -0.48 -1.03 10.32
C VAL A 3 -1.65 -1.93 10.74
N ALA A 4 -1.33 -3.15 11.19
CA ALA A 4 -2.31 -4.15 11.57
C ALA A 4 -3.27 -3.67 12.67
N GLY A 5 -4.58 -3.79 12.42
CA GLY A 5 -5.63 -3.45 13.39
C GLY A 5 -5.98 -1.96 13.47
N LEU A 6 -5.30 -1.08 12.72
CA LEU A 6 -5.52 0.37 12.79
C LEU A 6 -6.94 0.79 12.38
N ASN A 7 -7.50 0.20 11.33
CA ASN A 7 -8.87 0.49 10.91
C ASN A 7 -9.91 0.11 11.98
N THR A 8 -9.72 -1.02 12.66
CA THR A 8 -10.56 -1.43 13.79
C THR A 8 -10.40 -0.45 14.96
N TRP A 9 -9.17 -0.03 15.23
CA TRP A 9 -8.88 0.96 16.27
C TRP A 9 -9.61 2.28 16.02
N PHE A 10 -9.60 2.81 14.79
CA PHE A 10 -10.37 4.02 14.45
C PHE A 10 -11.88 3.82 14.61
N GLN A 11 -12.41 2.66 14.20
CA GLN A 11 -13.84 2.35 14.37
C GLN A 11 -14.26 2.32 15.84
N GLU A 12 -13.40 1.83 16.73
CA GLU A 12 -13.64 1.78 18.17
C GLU A 12 -13.45 3.16 18.84
N GLN A 13 -12.37 3.87 18.50
CA GLN A 13 -12.04 5.14 19.12
C GLN A 13 -12.91 6.30 18.64
N LEU A 14 -13.37 6.25 17.38
CA LEU A 14 -14.20 7.28 16.79
C LEU A 14 -15.21 6.73 15.76
N PRO A 15 -16.27 6.05 16.21
CA PRO A 15 -17.33 5.55 15.32
C PRO A 15 -17.94 6.66 14.43
N ALA A 16 -18.04 7.89 14.95
CA ALA A 16 -18.64 9.03 14.25
C ALA A 16 -17.86 9.49 13.01
N ALA A 17 -16.55 9.22 12.93
CA ALA A 17 -15.77 9.50 11.72
C ALA A 17 -16.00 8.47 10.62
N HIS A 18 -16.70 7.36 10.90
CA HIS A 18 -17.02 6.34 9.93
C HIS A 18 -18.48 6.44 9.48
N LYS A 19 -18.69 6.72 8.19
CA LYS A 19 -19.99 6.55 7.56
C LYS A 19 -20.01 5.24 6.80
N THR A 20 -20.76 4.28 7.32
CA THR A 20 -20.98 2.97 6.66
C THR A 20 -22.15 3.05 5.69
N LYS A 21 -22.16 2.17 4.68
CA LYS A 21 -23.25 2.04 3.68
C LYS A 21 -23.33 3.17 2.65
N VAL A 22 -22.20 3.74 2.23
CA VAL A 22 -22.17 4.55 1.01
C VAL A 22 -22.41 3.61 -0.18
N ARG A 23 -23.58 3.70 -0.81
CA ARG A 23 -23.96 2.84 -1.95
C ARG A 23 -23.95 3.61 -3.26
N ASP A 24 -24.67 4.73 -3.31
CA ASP A 24 -25.00 5.38 -4.57
C ASP A 24 -24.36 6.77 -4.74
N ARG A 25 -24.24 7.54 -3.65
CA ARG A 25 -23.73 8.91 -3.70
C ARG A 25 -23.17 9.35 -2.35
N LEU A 26 -22.08 10.12 -2.38
CA LEU A 26 -21.62 10.93 -1.25
C LEU A 26 -22.41 12.24 -1.18
N ASP A 27 -22.83 12.64 0.02
CA ASP A 27 -23.71 13.81 0.20
C ASP A 27 -22.98 15.14 -0.10
N GLN A 28 -21.65 15.14 -0.01
CA GLN A 28 -20.82 16.32 -0.25
C GLN A 28 -20.35 16.40 -1.72
N ARG A 29 -20.12 17.62 -2.20
CA ARG A 29 -19.50 17.87 -3.51
C ARG A 29 -18.04 17.40 -3.46
N ILE A 30 -17.59 16.66 -4.48
CA ILE A 30 -16.22 16.13 -4.56
C ILE A 30 -15.50 16.76 -5.75
N ASP A 31 -14.41 17.47 -5.50
CA ASP A 31 -13.56 18.06 -6.54
C ASP A 31 -12.63 17.02 -7.15
N HIS A 32 -11.91 16.30 -6.28
CA HIS A 32 -10.82 15.42 -6.67
C HIS A 32 -11.01 14.02 -6.14
N VAL A 33 -10.89 13.02 -7.02
CA VAL A 33 -10.91 11.59 -6.65
C VAL A 33 -9.57 10.97 -6.98
N TYR A 34 -8.97 10.27 -6.03
CA TYR A 34 -7.72 9.53 -6.19
C TYR A 34 -8.01 8.06 -5.92
N ILE A 35 -7.53 7.16 -6.79
CA ILE A 35 -7.86 5.74 -6.74
C ILE A 35 -6.56 4.95 -6.69
N ASP A 36 -6.31 4.31 -5.55
CA ASP A 36 -5.35 3.20 -5.43
C ASP A 36 -5.94 1.96 -6.11
N VAL A 37 -5.53 1.73 -7.35
CA VAL A 37 -6.06 0.66 -8.21
C VAL A 37 -5.69 -0.75 -7.76
N PRO A 38 -4.50 -1.03 -7.17
CA PRO A 38 -4.18 -2.34 -6.60
C PRO A 38 -5.31 -2.94 -5.75
N THR A 39 -5.95 -2.14 -4.90
CA THR A 39 -7.11 -2.56 -4.09
C THR A 39 -8.26 -3.09 -4.97
N VAL A 40 -8.55 -2.41 -6.09
CA VAL A 40 -9.56 -2.82 -7.08
C VAL A 40 -9.13 -4.10 -7.81
N ILE A 41 -7.93 -4.11 -8.39
CA ILE A 41 -7.39 -5.22 -9.20
C ILE A 41 -7.37 -6.52 -8.40
N HIS A 42 -6.82 -6.50 -7.19
CA HIS A 42 -6.72 -7.71 -6.36
C HIS A 42 -8.09 -8.28 -5.98
N SER A 43 -9.10 -7.41 -5.76
CA SER A 43 -10.45 -7.85 -5.43
C SER A 43 -11.13 -8.58 -6.60
N VAL A 44 -10.91 -8.09 -7.82
CA VAL A 44 -11.50 -8.62 -9.05
C VAL A 44 -10.78 -9.89 -9.50
N ILE A 45 -9.45 -9.89 -9.51
CA ILE A 45 -8.66 -11.03 -10.01
C ILE A 45 -8.81 -12.28 -9.14
N ARG A 46 -9.11 -12.12 -7.85
CA ARG A 46 -9.45 -13.26 -6.98
C ARG A 46 -10.69 -14.04 -7.47
N GLN A 47 -11.60 -13.38 -8.19
CA GLN A 47 -12.87 -13.95 -8.65
C GLN A 47 -12.89 -14.21 -10.15
N ALA A 48 -12.13 -13.45 -10.92
CA ALA A 48 -12.04 -13.59 -12.36
C ALA A 48 -11.27 -14.86 -12.74
N LYS A 49 -11.82 -15.62 -13.71
CA LYS A 49 -11.18 -16.82 -14.27
C LYS A 49 -10.40 -16.55 -15.55
N THR A 50 -10.56 -15.36 -16.14
CA THR A 50 -9.92 -14.97 -17.40
C THR A 50 -9.55 -13.48 -17.37
N PRO A 51 -8.54 -13.05 -18.15
CA PRO A 51 -8.18 -11.64 -18.29
C PRO A 51 -9.37 -10.75 -18.69
N ARG A 52 -10.18 -11.18 -19.66
CA ARG A 52 -11.37 -10.45 -20.11
C ARG A 52 -12.35 -10.18 -18.97
N LYS A 53 -12.67 -11.19 -18.15
CA LYS A 53 -13.56 -11.01 -16.99
C LYS A 53 -12.94 -10.09 -15.94
N ALA A 54 -11.61 -10.12 -15.79
CA ALA A 54 -10.91 -9.21 -14.91
C ALA A 54 -11.03 -7.75 -15.38
N TYR A 55 -10.84 -7.48 -16.68
CA TYR A 55 -10.98 -6.13 -17.23
C TYR A 55 -12.40 -5.56 -17.03
N VAL A 56 -13.44 -6.36 -17.33
CA VAL A 56 -14.84 -5.96 -17.09
C VAL A 56 -15.10 -5.68 -15.61
N GLY A 57 -14.62 -6.55 -14.72
CA GLY A 57 -14.79 -6.36 -13.28
C GLY A 57 -14.08 -5.11 -12.75
N ILE A 58 -12.87 -4.81 -13.26
CA ILE A 58 -12.13 -3.59 -12.93
C ILE A 58 -12.92 -2.36 -13.37
N TYR A 59 -13.41 -2.34 -14.62
CA TYR A 59 -14.20 -1.21 -15.15
C TYR A 59 -15.47 -0.98 -14.33
N ALA A 60 -16.21 -2.06 -14.03
CA ALA A 60 -17.43 -1.97 -13.24
C ALA A 60 -17.17 -1.42 -11.83
N LYS A 61 -16.04 -1.79 -11.22
CA LYS A 61 -15.66 -1.29 -9.90
C LYS A 61 -15.24 0.17 -9.93
N LEU A 62 -14.47 0.59 -10.94
CA LEU A 62 -14.12 2.00 -11.14
C LEU A 62 -15.37 2.85 -11.39
N ASP A 63 -16.30 2.38 -12.22
CA ASP A 63 -17.58 3.05 -12.45
C ASP A 63 -18.43 3.13 -11.18
N GLN A 64 -18.39 2.13 -10.31
CA GLN A 64 -19.05 2.20 -9.00
C GLN A 64 -18.47 3.34 -8.15
N ILE A 65 -17.14 3.44 -8.08
CA ILE A 65 -16.44 4.48 -7.31
C ILE A 65 -16.77 5.86 -7.86
N LEU A 66 -16.61 6.07 -9.18
CA LEU A 66 -16.86 7.36 -9.81
C LEU A 66 -18.33 7.80 -9.74
N ARG A 67 -19.28 6.86 -9.82
CA ARG A 67 -20.71 7.16 -9.62
C ARG A 67 -21.02 7.64 -8.21
N ALA A 68 -20.38 7.06 -7.20
CA ALA A 68 -20.55 7.46 -5.81
C ALA A 68 -19.92 8.82 -5.51
N CYS A 69 -18.73 9.09 -6.08
CA CYS A 69 -18.00 10.33 -5.82
C CYS A 69 -18.48 11.52 -6.67
N ARG A 70 -18.81 11.30 -7.95
CA ARG A 70 -19.15 12.36 -8.93
C ARG A 70 -18.13 13.51 -8.95
N PRO A 71 -16.85 13.22 -9.29
CA PRO A 71 -15.78 14.21 -9.33
C PRO A 71 -16.13 15.33 -10.31
N VAL A 72 -15.79 16.57 -9.95
CA VAL A 72 -16.05 17.75 -10.80
C VAL A 72 -14.80 18.45 -11.31
N LYS A 73 -13.61 18.16 -10.76
CA LYS A 73 -12.33 18.70 -11.26
C LYS A 73 -11.39 17.62 -11.75
N SER A 74 -11.14 16.56 -10.99
CA SER A 74 -10.17 15.54 -11.41
C SER A 74 -10.40 14.12 -10.90
N VAL A 75 -9.79 13.17 -11.61
CA VAL A 75 -9.63 11.78 -11.22
C VAL A 75 -8.18 11.33 -11.45
N VAL A 76 -7.54 10.81 -10.41
CA VAL A 76 -6.19 10.22 -10.47
C VAL A 76 -6.30 8.73 -10.21
N ILE A 77 -5.76 7.93 -11.13
CA ILE A 77 -5.76 6.49 -11.10
C ILE A 77 -4.30 6.06 -10.94
N ALA A 78 -3.94 5.46 -9.81
CA ALA A 78 -2.56 5.06 -9.52
C ALA A 78 -2.42 3.54 -9.46
N MET A 79 -1.48 3.00 -10.23
CA MET A 79 -1.08 1.60 -10.17
C MET A 79 0.20 1.43 -9.35
N ASP A 80 0.38 0.27 -8.74
CA ASP A 80 1.67 -0.12 -8.16
C ASP A 80 2.73 -0.23 -9.26
N GLY A 81 3.82 0.50 -9.10
CA GLY A 81 5.05 0.29 -9.86
C GLY A 81 6.17 -0.23 -8.97
N PRO A 82 7.44 -0.19 -9.44
CA PRO A 82 8.56 -0.66 -8.64
C PRO A 82 8.66 0.07 -7.31
N ALA A 83 8.52 -0.67 -6.21
CA ALA A 83 8.52 -0.14 -4.85
C ALA A 83 9.95 -0.08 -4.26
N PRO A 84 10.16 0.64 -3.14
CA PRO A 84 11.45 0.66 -2.44
C PRO A 84 11.89 -0.73 -1.96
N LEU A 85 13.19 -0.92 -1.74
CA LEU A 85 13.75 -2.21 -1.33
C LEU A 85 13.10 -2.75 -0.05
N ALA A 86 12.85 -1.88 0.95
CA ALA A 86 12.14 -2.25 2.17
C ALA A 86 10.79 -2.96 1.86
N LYS A 87 9.95 -2.39 0.98
CA LYS A 87 8.69 -2.99 0.57
C LYS A 87 8.90 -4.25 -0.28
N LEU A 88 9.85 -4.22 -1.21
CA LEU A 88 10.20 -5.34 -2.09
C LEU A 88 10.50 -6.59 -1.27
N LEU A 89 11.30 -6.49 -0.21
CA LEU A 89 11.66 -7.61 0.65
C LEU A 89 10.41 -8.23 1.31
N THR A 90 9.51 -7.42 1.86
CA THR A 90 8.24 -7.86 2.45
C THR A 90 7.35 -8.55 1.40
N GLN A 91 7.24 -7.97 0.20
CA GLN A 91 6.48 -8.57 -0.91
C GLN A 91 7.09 -9.89 -1.39
N ARG A 92 8.41 -9.99 -1.47
CA ARG A 92 9.14 -11.21 -1.87
C ARG A 92 8.88 -12.34 -0.89
N GLN A 93 8.98 -12.07 0.41
CA GLN A 93 8.69 -13.07 1.46
C GLN A 93 7.26 -13.60 1.34
N ARG A 94 6.27 -12.72 1.12
CA ARG A 94 4.87 -13.12 0.91
C ARG A 94 4.73 -14.03 -0.30
N ARG A 95 5.32 -13.67 -1.45
CA ARG A 95 5.24 -14.45 -2.70
C ARG A 95 5.91 -15.81 -2.57
N LEU A 96 7.07 -15.90 -1.93
CA LEU A 96 7.75 -17.17 -1.66
C LEU A 96 6.91 -18.09 -0.77
N ALA A 97 6.21 -17.53 0.24
CA ALA A 97 5.31 -18.31 1.08
C ALA A 97 4.07 -18.80 0.31
N GLU A 98 3.52 -17.98 -0.59
CA GLU A 98 2.40 -18.37 -1.47
C GLU A 98 2.82 -19.47 -2.46
N ASP A 99 4.01 -19.35 -3.06
CA ASP A 99 4.58 -20.32 -3.99
C ASP A 99 4.79 -21.69 -3.33
N ARG A 100 5.32 -21.71 -2.11
CA ARG A 100 5.45 -22.93 -1.30
C ARG A 100 4.10 -23.55 -0.96
N SER A 101 3.06 -22.74 -0.78
CA SER A 101 1.74 -23.23 -0.40
C SER A 101 1.02 -24.00 -1.51
N GLY A 102 1.39 -23.77 -2.77
CA GLY A 102 0.76 -24.38 -3.95
C GLY A 102 -0.71 -23.98 -4.16
N LYS A 103 -1.20 -22.94 -3.47
CA LYS A 103 -2.61 -22.52 -3.50
C LYS A 103 -2.94 -21.53 -4.63
N GLU A 104 -1.98 -21.22 -5.49
CA GLU A 104 -2.20 -20.24 -6.54
C GLU A 104 -2.85 -20.88 -7.77
N THR A 105 -4.00 -20.33 -8.17
CA THR A 105 -4.62 -20.67 -9.45
C THR A 105 -3.96 -19.84 -10.53
N ILE A 106 -3.33 -20.52 -11.49
CA ILE A 106 -2.60 -19.89 -12.58
C ILE A 106 -3.13 -20.44 -13.89
N HIS A 107 -3.48 -19.53 -14.79
CA HIS A 107 -3.79 -19.85 -16.17
C HIS A 107 -2.58 -19.45 -17.01
N VAL A 108 -1.79 -20.44 -17.38
CA VAL A 108 -0.64 -20.24 -18.26
C VAL A 108 -1.16 -19.93 -19.67
N ALA A 109 -0.61 -18.90 -20.29
CA ALA A 109 -0.99 -18.54 -21.65
C ALA A 109 -0.63 -19.66 -22.64
N CYS A 110 -1.47 -19.86 -23.66
CA CYS A 110 -1.23 -20.89 -24.67
C CYS A 110 -0.19 -20.46 -25.72
N ASN A 111 0.09 -19.16 -25.82
CA ASN A 111 1.03 -18.52 -26.75
C ASN A 111 1.71 -17.33 -26.07
N SER A 112 2.85 -16.88 -26.61
CA SER A 112 3.68 -15.82 -26.00
C SER A 112 3.06 -14.42 -26.07
N ASP A 113 2.06 -14.20 -26.92
CA ASP A 113 1.42 -12.90 -27.10
C ASP A 113 0.33 -12.61 -26.03
N GLU A 114 -0.17 -13.65 -25.35
CA GLU A 114 -1.13 -13.50 -24.27
C GLU A 114 -0.43 -13.55 -22.89
N PRO A 115 -0.85 -12.73 -21.92
CA PRO A 115 -0.28 -12.78 -20.59
C PRO A 115 -0.79 -14.00 -19.81
N SER A 116 0.12 -14.72 -19.14
CA SER A 116 -0.24 -15.64 -18.06
C SER A 116 -1.08 -14.91 -17.01
N PHE A 117 -2.18 -15.52 -16.58
CA PHE A 117 -3.14 -14.91 -15.66
C PHE A 117 -3.03 -15.52 -14.26
N GLY A 118 -2.71 -14.68 -13.28
CA GLY A 118 -2.51 -15.07 -11.89
C GLY A 118 -2.10 -13.87 -11.04
N ARG A 119 -2.02 -14.04 -9.72
CA ARG A 119 -1.69 -12.94 -8.79
C ARG A 119 -0.22 -12.53 -8.92
N LEU A 120 0.67 -13.47 -9.19
CA LEU A 120 2.08 -13.17 -9.52
C LEU A 120 2.23 -12.29 -10.77
N GLY A 121 1.29 -12.32 -11.71
CA GLY A 121 1.29 -11.43 -12.88
C GLY A 121 0.99 -9.97 -12.53
N LEU A 122 0.53 -9.68 -11.31
CA LEU A 122 0.29 -8.33 -10.78
C LEU A 122 1.55 -7.70 -10.22
N THR A 123 2.66 -7.86 -10.95
CA THR A 123 3.96 -7.31 -10.58
C THR A 123 4.38 -6.30 -11.62
N PRO A 124 4.91 -5.15 -11.20
CA PRO A 124 5.63 -4.25 -12.10
C PRO A 124 6.69 -5.03 -12.88
N GLY A 125 6.74 -4.84 -14.20
CA GLY A 125 7.62 -5.60 -15.09
C GLY A 125 7.05 -6.92 -15.63
N CYS A 126 5.83 -7.32 -15.25
CA CYS A 126 5.12 -8.45 -15.86
C CYS A 126 4.15 -8.00 -16.95
N LEU A 127 3.98 -8.82 -17.98
CA LEU A 127 3.08 -8.52 -19.11
C LEU A 127 1.62 -8.34 -18.69
N LEU A 128 1.11 -9.16 -17.74
CA LEU A 128 -0.27 -9.04 -17.26
C LEU A 128 -0.57 -7.65 -16.70
N LEU A 129 0.28 -7.11 -15.82
CA LEU A 129 0.05 -5.79 -15.25
C LEU A 129 0.15 -4.67 -16.31
N ALA A 130 1.06 -4.81 -17.27
CA ALA A 130 1.19 -3.87 -18.38
C ALA A 130 -0.07 -3.89 -19.30
N THR A 131 -0.67 -5.06 -19.55
CA THR A 131 -1.94 -5.13 -20.31
C THR A 131 -3.12 -4.57 -19.52
N ILE A 132 -3.13 -4.70 -18.19
CA ILE A 132 -4.13 -4.03 -17.33
C ILE A 132 -3.97 -2.50 -17.44
N GLN A 133 -2.75 -1.98 -17.47
CA GLN A 133 -2.51 -0.55 -17.70
C GLN A 133 -3.09 -0.08 -19.04
N ASP A 134 -2.89 -0.82 -20.13
CA ASP A 134 -3.48 -0.50 -21.43
C ASP A 134 -5.02 -0.50 -21.40
N ALA A 135 -5.60 -1.46 -20.65
CA ALA A 135 -7.02 -1.49 -20.42
C ALA A 135 -7.51 -0.26 -19.62
N LEU A 136 -6.74 0.25 -18.66
CA LEU A 136 -7.10 1.48 -17.93
C LEU A 136 -7.01 2.72 -18.81
N VAL A 137 -6.01 2.81 -19.69
CA VAL A 137 -5.95 3.87 -20.72
C VAL A 137 -7.22 3.85 -21.58
N SER A 138 -7.59 2.66 -22.06
CA SER A 138 -8.82 2.46 -22.85
C SER A 138 -10.08 2.83 -22.07
N TYR A 139 -10.14 2.50 -20.78
CA TYR A 139 -11.25 2.85 -19.89
C TYR A 139 -11.43 4.37 -19.80
N ILE A 140 -10.36 5.09 -19.47
CA ILE A 140 -10.39 6.55 -19.30
C ILE A 140 -10.84 7.22 -20.60
N ALA A 141 -10.24 6.83 -21.73
CA ALA A 141 -10.61 7.36 -23.05
C ALA A 141 -12.10 7.18 -23.36
N GLN A 142 -12.67 5.99 -23.09
CA GLN A 142 -14.09 5.72 -23.29
C GLN A 142 -14.98 6.58 -22.39
N ARG A 143 -14.59 6.80 -21.13
CA ARG A 143 -15.39 7.59 -20.18
C ARG A 143 -15.41 9.09 -20.51
N ILE A 144 -14.29 9.62 -20.99
CA ILE A 144 -14.21 11.00 -21.48
C ILE A 144 -15.08 11.16 -22.73
N ARG A 145 -14.98 10.25 -23.72
CA ARG A 145 -15.82 10.25 -24.93
C ARG A 145 -17.31 10.13 -24.65
N GLY A 146 -17.70 9.37 -23.63
CA GLY A 146 -19.09 9.22 -23.23
C GLY A 146 -19.73 10.49 -22.67
N GLY A 147 -18.99 11.59 -22.50
CA GLY A 147 -19.51 12.88 -22.04
C GLY A 147 -19.97 12.90 -20.58
N ARG A 148 -19.72 11.83 -19.82
CA ARG A 148 -20.19 11.68 -18.42
C ARG A 148 -19.42 12.55 -17.42
N TYR A 149 -18.24 13.02 -17.80
CA TYR A 149 -17.33 13.78 -16.94
C TYR A 149 -16.83 15.05 -17.67
N PRO A 150 -17.74 15.98 -18.03
CA PRO A 150 -17.37 17.21 -18.72
C PRO A 150 -16.45 18.05 -17.82
N GLY A 151 -15.36 18.58 -18.38
CA GLY A 151 -14.40 19.42 -17.65
C GLY A 151 -13.53 18.70 -16.61
N VAL A 152 -13.65 17.38 -16.44
CA VAL A 152 -12.87 16.61 -15.47
C VAL A 152 -11.55 16.15 -16.07
N HIS A 153 -10.43 16.46 -15.41
CA HIS A 153 -9.11 15.97 -15.78
C HIS A 153 -8.86 14.56 -15.24
N PHE A 154 -8.44 13.64 -16.10
CA PHE A 154 -8.02 12.30 -15.71
C PHE A 154 -6.50 12.16 -15.77
N GLU A 155 -5.92 11.44 -14.81
CA GLU A 155 -4.51 11.07 -14.77
C GLU A 155 -4.37 9.58 -14.46
N LEU A 156 -3.46 8.89 -15.17
CA LEU A 156 -3.05 7.53 -14.90
C LEU A 156 -1.55 7.52 -14.59
N SER A 157 -1.21 7.18 -13.34
CA SER A 157 0.15 6.83 -12.97
C SER A 157 0.32 5.31 -13.13
N GLY A 158 1.04 4.90 -14.16
CA GLY A 158 1.17 3.51 -14.60
C GLY A 158 1.99 2.62 -13.66
N ALA A 159 1.95 1.31 -13.91
CA ALA A 159 2.78 0.30 -13.26
C ALA A 159 4.26 0.34 -13.69
N ASP A 160 4.53 1.09 -14.76
CA ASP A 160 5.86 1.42 -15.26
C ASP A 160 6.41 2.75 -14.72
N ALA A 161 5.66 3.46 -13.85
CA ALA A 161 6.17 4.58 -13.06
C ALA A 161 6.65 4.10 -11.68
N PRO A 162 7.76 4.61 -11.11
CA PRO A 162 8.27 4.15 -9.81
C PRO A 162 7.31 4.48 -8.66
N GLY A 163 7.29 3.63 -7.63
CA GLY A 163 6.54 3.83 -6.39
C GLY A 163 5.23 3.07 -6.29
N GLU A 164 4.75 2.94 -5.06
CA GLU A 164 3.47 2.29 -4.72
C GLU A 164 2.29 3.19 -5.07
N GLY A 165 1.12 2.61 -5.36
CA GLY A 165 -0.08 3.32 -5.77
C GLY A 165 -0.52 4.38 -4.76
N GLU A 166 -0.54 4.03 -3.48
CA GLU A 166 -0.87 4.94 -2.37
C GLU A 166 0.12 6.12 -2.25
N LEU A 167 1.41 5.88 -2.48
CA LEU A 167 2.44 6.93 -2.46
C LEU A 167 2.32 7.85 -3.67
N LYS A 168 2.02 7.32 -4.86
CA LYS A 168 1.73 8.12 -6.07
C LYS A 168 0.51 9.02 -5.88
N VAL A 169 -0.53 8.51 -5.21
CA VAL A 169 -1.69 9.31 -4.81
C VAL A 169 -1.28 10.42 -3.86
N LEU A 170 -0.54 10.09 -2.80
CA LEU A 170 -0.07 11.06 -1.81
C LEU A 170 0.79 12.15 -2.47
N HIS A 171 1.73 11.75 -3.34
CA HIS A 171 2.57 12.65 -4.12
C HIS A 171 1.75 13.65 -4.92
N ARG A 172 0.69 13.19 -5.61
CA ARG A 172 -0.18 14.06 -6.41
C ARG A 172 -1.00 15.01 -5.53
N ILE A 173 -1.42 14.60 -4.35
CA ILE A 173 -2.13 15.50 -3.41
C ILE A 173 -1.18 16.59 -2.89
N LEU A 174 0.08 16.22 -2.59
CA LEU A 174 1.11 17.16 -2.13
C LEU A 174 1.64 18.07 -3.26
N ASN A 175 1.55 17.62 -4.51
CA ASN A 175 1.94 18.35 -5.72
C ASN A 175 0.73 18.52 -6.64
N PRO A 176 -0.26 19.32 -6.20
CA PRO A 176 -1.51 19.46 -6.93
C PRO A 176 -1.32 20.24 -8.23
N TRP A 177 -2.29 20.15 -9.14
CA TRP A 177 -2.31 21.03 -10.31
C TRP A 177 -2.57 22.48 -9.89
N ALA A 178 -2.21 23.42 -10.75
CA ALA A 178 -2.24 24.86 -10.45
C ALA A 178 -3.65 25.39 -10.09
N ASP A 179 -4.70 24.74 -10.55
CA ASP A 179 -6.10 25.13 -10.34
C ASP A 179 -6.72 24.55 -9.05
N VAL A 180 -6.02 23.63 -8.38
CA VAL A 180 -6.47 23.05 -7.09
C VAL A 180 -6.39 24.11 -6.00
N GLN A 181 -7.47 24.24 -5.24
CA GLN A 181 -7.59 25.18 -4.13
C GLN A 181 -7.50 24.45 -2.79
N PRO A 182 -6.97 25.08 -1.72
CA PRO A 182 -6.90 24.46 -0.39
C PRO A 182 -8.26 23.99 0.18
N ALA A 183 -9.36 24.62 -0.25
CA ALA A 183 -10.73 24.30 0.16
C ALA A 183 -11.40 23.23 -0.71
N ASP A 184 -10.72 22.70 -1.73
CA ASP A 184 -11.27 21.63 -2.56
C ASP A 184 -11.49 20.36 -1.74
N THR A 185 -12.50 19.57 -2.12
CA THR A 185 -12.80 18.31 -1.44
C THR A 185 -12.15 17.12 -2.15
N HIS A 186 -11.37 16.35 -1.40
CA HIS A 186 -10.58 15.22 -1.89
C HIS A 186 -11.12 13.90 -1.34
N ILE A 187 -11.28 12.91 -2.23
CA ILE A 187 -11.56 11.52 -1.87
C ILE A 187 -10.40 10.63 -2.29
N VAL A 188 -9.79 9.96 -1.32
CA VAL A 188 -8.83 8.88 -1.61
C VAL A 188 -9.53 7.54 -1.47
N PHE A 189 -9.68 6.81 -2.58
CA PHE A 189 -10.14 5.44 -2.57
C PHE A 189 -8.96 4.48 -2.37
N GLY A 190 -8.96 3.75 -1.27
CA GLY A 190 -7.91 2.80 -0.92
C GLY A 190 -8.35 1.79 0.13
N GLY A 191 -7.72 0.61 0.14
CA GLY A 191 -7.98 -0.45 1.10
C GLY A 191 -6.96 -0.55 2.24
N ASP A 192 -5.85 0.18 2.13
CA ASP A 192 -4.77 0.13 3.10
C ASP A 192 -4.99 1.09 4.28
N SER A 193 -4.57 0.68 5.47
CA SER A 193 -4.56 1.54 6.65
C SER A 193 -3.49 2.63 6.55
N ASP A 194 -2.45 2.42 5.74
CA ASP A 194 -1.37 3.39 5.54
C ASP A 194 -1.89 4.65 4.85
N VAL A 195 -2.89 4.55 3.96
CA VAL A 195 -3.56 5.73 3.36
C VAL A 195 -4.12 6.69 4.41
N VAL A 196 -4.68 6.17 5.51
CA VAL A 196 -5.20 7.01 6.61
C VAL A 196 -4.04 7.73 7.32
N LEU A 197 -2.91 7.05 7.52
CA LEU A 197 -1.72 7.64 8.12
C LEU A 197 -1.04 8.66 7.19
N MET A 198 -0.97 8.38 5.89
CA MET A 198 -0.47 9.31 4.89
C MET A 198 -1.32 10.59 4.85
N ALA A 199 -2.64 10.47 4.94
CA ALA A 199 -3.54 11.63 5.00
C ALA A 199 -3.31 12.52 6.26
N MET A 200 -2.71 11.98 7.33
CA MET A 200 -2.34 12.76 8.52
C MET A 200 -1.16 13.71 8.29
N PHE A 201 -0.38 13.50 7.23
CA PHE A 201 0.76 14.36 6.83
C PHE A 201 0.38 15.48 5.86
N LEU A 202 -0.89 15.54 5.43
CA LEU A 202 -1.43 16.57 4.55
C LEU A 202 -1.75 17.83 5.36
N ASP A 203 -0.79 18.75 5.41
CA ASP A 203 -0.93 20.00 6.19
C ASP A 203 -1.64 21.11 5.39
N ASN A 204 -1.50 21.11 4.06
CA ASN A 204 -2.01 22.18 3.19
C ASN A 204 -3.35 21.85 2.52
N VAL A 205 -4.01 20.76 2.95
CA VAL A 205 -5.27 20.29 2.37
C VAL A 205 -6.31 20.20 3.47
N GLN A 206 -7.44 20.88 3.29
CA GLN A 206 -8.44 21.00 4.34
C GLN A 206 -9.37 19.79 4.39
N HIS A 207 -9.90 19.35 3.24
CA HIS A 207 -10.98 18.36 3.19
C HIS A 207 -10.54 17.07 2.48
N VAL A 208 -9.92 16.16 3.22
CA VAL A 208 -9.48 14.84 2.71
C VAL A 208 -10.24 13.75 3.42
N ASN A 209 -10.98 12.94 2.66
CA ASN A 209 -11.71 11.80 3.21
C ASN A 209 -11.30 10.50 2.51
N ILE A 210 -11.26 9.40 3.25
CA ILE A 210 -10.80 8.09 2.75
C ILE A 210 -12.02 7.21 2.50
N LEU A 211 -12.15 6.69 1.28
CA LEU A 211 -13.20 5.77 0.87
C LEU A 211 -12.60 4.37 0.71
N SER A 212 -13.23 3.37 1.30
CA SER A 212 -12.78 1.97 1.19
C SER A 212 -13.95 1.06 0.84
N ALA A 213 -13.67 -0.05 0.16
CA ALA A 213 -14.67 -1.10 -0.01
C ALA A 213 -15.00 -1.72 1.37
N SER A 214 -16.29 -1.81 1.72
CA SER A 214 -16.67 -2.43 2.99
C SER A 214 -16.30 -3.92 3.01
N GLN A 215 -15.84 -4.41 4.17
CA GLN A 215 -15.62 -5.84 4.34
C GLN A 215 -16.97 -6.59 4.28
N PRO A 216 -17.04 -7.74 3.61
CA PRO A 216 -18.25 -8.54 3.58
C PRO A 216 -18.59 -9.04 4.99
N ILE A 217 -19.75 -8.64 5.50
CA ILE A 217 -20.34 -9.22 6.72
C ILE A 217 -21.03 -10.52 6.29
N LYS A 218 -20.73 -11.64 6.99
CA LYS A 218 -21.34 -12.96 6.71
C LYS A 218 -22.87 -12.82 6.50
N GLY A 219 -23.34 -13.14 5.29
CA GLY A 219 -24.76 -13.19 4.94
C GLY A 219 -25.40 -11.89 4.43
N ARG A 220 -24.66 -10.78 4.21
CA ARG A 220 -25.21 -9.56 3.58
C ARG A 220 -24.44 -9.17 2.31
N SER A 221 -25.18 -8.64 1.33
CA SER A 221 -24.76 -8.37 -0.05
C SER A 221 -23.47 -7.55 -0.18
N GLN A 222 -22.66 -7.91 -1.20
CA GLN A 222 -21.56 -7.10 -1.71
C GLN A 222 -22.06 -5.74 -2.20
N GLY A 223 -21.27 -4.67 -2.02
CA GLY A 223 -21.48 -3.41 -2.74
C GLY A 223 -21.38 -2.12 -1.92
N PHE A 224 -21.34 -2.16 -0.60
CA PHE A 224 -21.19 -0.94 0.21
C PHE A 224 -19.74 -0.46 0.28
N MET A 225 -19.57 0.85 0.41
CA MET A 225 -18.32 1.50 0.75
C MET A 225 -18.41 2.15 2.13
N THR A 226 -17.26 2.29 2.77
CA THR A 226 -17.10 2.94 4.06
C THR A 226 -16.27 4.21 3.84
N LEU A 227 -16.81 5.34 4.30
CA LEU A 227 -16.10 6.62 4.32
C LEU A 227 -15.51 6.84 5.72
N PHE A 228 -14.23 7.15 5.79
CA PHE A 228 -13.57 7.72 6.96
C PHE A 228 -13.37 9.21 6.73
N SER A 229 -13.96 10.04 7.59
CA SER A 229 -13.90 11.48 7.47
C SER A 229 -12.82 12.10 8.36
N MET A 230 -11.83 12.75 7.74
CA MET A 230 -10.78 13.47 8.47
C MET A 230 -11.38 14.71 9.15
N ASP A 231 -12.32 15.40 8.50
CA ASP A 231 -13.03 16.54 9.09
C ASP A 231 -13.75 16.16 10.40
N ALA A 232 -14.42 15.00 10.41
CA ALA A 232 -15.07 14.48 11.61
C ALA A 232 -14.07 14.09 12.72
N LEU A 233 -12.91 13.53 12.34
CA LEU A 233 -11.81 13.24 13.27
C LEU A 233 -11.29 14.51 13.92
N GLU A 234 -10.96 15.52 13.11
CA GLU A 234 -10.46 16.80 13.59
C GLU A 234 -11.47 17.52 14.47
N GLY A 235 -12.75 17.55 14.08
CA GLY A 235 -13.82 18.13 14.86
C GLY A 235 -14.01 17.45 16.23
N PHE A 236 -13.85 16.13 16.29
CA PHE A 236 -13.88 15.39 17.55
C PHE A 236 -12.65 15.71 18.43
N TRP A 237 -11.45 15.74 17.86
CA TRP A 237 -10.23 16.03 18.61
C TRP A 237 -10.15 17.46 19.12
N ARG A 238 -10.63 18.46 18.37
CA ARG A 238 -10.74 19.85 18.88
C ARG A 238 -11.59 19.94 20.15
N LYS A 239 -12.66 19.15 20.23
CA LYS A 239 -13.55 19.11 21.40
C LYS A 239 -12.94 18.30 22.55
N LYS A 240 -12.23 17.23 22.23
CA LYS A 240 -11.71 16.27 23.22
C LYS A 240 -10.40 16.73 23.88
N TYR A 241 -9.54 17.43 23.14
CA TYR A 241 -8.18 17.73 23.57
C TYR A 241 -7.96 19.24 23.69
N PRO A 242 -7.93 19.80 24.92
CA PRO A 242 -7.79 21.25 25.13
C PRO A 242 -6.50 21.86 24.58
N PHE A 243 -5.44 21.07 24.40
CA PHE A 243 -4.16 21.52 23.82
C PHE A 243 -4.21 21.68 22.29
N VAL A 244 -5.34 21.34 21.65
CA VAL A 244 -5.54 21.55 20.21
C VAL A 244 -6.26 22.89 20.01
N THR A 245 -5.47 23.96 19.91
CA THR A 245 -5.97 25.34 19.86
C THR A 245 -6.22 25.86 18.46
N ASP A 246 -5.59 25.28 17.45
CA ASP A 246 -5.59 25.77 16.07
C ASP A 246 -5.28 24.65 15.05
N GLY A 247 -5.07 25.03 13.78
CA GLY A 247 -4.65 24.09 12.73
C GLY A 247 -3.26 23.51 13.00
N ALA A 248 -2.29 24.32 13.42
CA ALA A 248 -0.91 23.89 13.63
C ALA A 248 -0.78 22.78 14.69
N THR A 249 -1.46 22.95 15.81
CA THR A 249 -1.57 21.94 16.89
C THR A 249 -2.34 20.69 16.45
N MET A 250 -3.33 20.82 15.56
CA MET A 250 -4.00 19.67 14.94
C MET A 250 -3.04 18.88 14.03
N HIS A 251 -2.25 19.57 13.20
CA HIS A 251 -1.28 18.94 12.31
C HIS A 251 -0.21 18.16 13.08
N THR A 252 0.31 18.72 14.18
CA THR A 252 1.28 17.99 15.04
C THR A 252 0.65 16.78 15.71
N LEU A 253 -0.59 16.88 16.19
CA LEU A 253 -1.32 15.75 16.79
C LEU A 253 -1.54 14.60 15.78
N LYS A 254 -1.92 14.95 14.55
CA LYS A 254 -2.08 13.98 13.44
C LYS A 254 -0.77 13.24 13.14
N ARG A 255 0.34 13.98 12.96
CA ARG A 255 1.65 13.38 12.69
C ARG A 255 2.15 12.50 13.84
N ASP A 256 1.92 12.91 15.08
CA ASP A 256 2.31 12.13 16.25
C ASP A 256 1.50 10.84 16.38
N LEU A 257 0.20 10.84 16.04
CA LEU A 257 -0.57 9.60 15.97
C LEU A 257 0.01 8.66 14.89
N ALA A 258 0.35 9.19 13.71
CA ALA A 258 0.91 8.38 12.65
C ALA A 258 2.25 7.74 13.06
N PHE A 259 3.14 8.50 13.71
CA PHE A 259 4.36 7.96 14.31
C PHE A 259 4.04 6.85 15.32
N LEU A 260 3.12 7.10 16.26
CA LEU A 260 2.77 6.13 17.30
C LEU A 260 2.15 4.86 16.71
N ALA A 261 1.35 4.96 15.66
CA ALA A 261 0.78 3.82 14.95
C ALA A 261 1.89 2.94 14.33
N ILE A 262 2.83 3.57 13.61
CA ILE A 262 3.96 2.90 12.96
C ILE A 262 4.86 2.21 13.99
N VAL A 263 5.30 2.91 15.05
CA VAL A 263 6.21 2.31 16.04
C VAL A 263 5.53 1.30 16.94
N SER A 264 4.22 1.39 17.17
CA SER A 264 3.51 0.43 18.03
C SER A 264 3.29 -0.91 17.32
N GLY A 265 2.68 -0.86 16.13
CA GLY A 265 2.25 -2.06 15.39
C GLY A 265 3.25 -2.54 14.34
N GLY A 266 4.17 -1.67 13.91
CA GLY A 266 4.94 -1.86 12.68
C GLY A 266 4.09 -1.56 11.45
N ASN A 267 4.75 -1.52 10.31
CA ASN A 267 4.11 -1.41 9.01
C ASN A 267 4.84 -2.31 8.00
N ASP A 268 4.60 -2.10 6.70
CA ASP A 268 5.20 -2.93 5.66
C ASP A 268 6.73 -2.73 5.48
N TYR A 269 7.31 -1.69 6.10
CA TYR A 269 8.71 -1.28 5.93
C TYR A 269 9.59 -1.59 7.15
N LEU A 270 9.02 -1.56 8.38
CA LEU A 270 9.76 -1.82 9.61
C LEU A 270 8.90 -2.53 10.69
N PRO A 271 9.54 -3.31 11.59
CA PRO A 271 8.82 -3.97 12.68
C PRO A 271 8.35 -3.00 13.77
N GLY A 272 7.25 -3.31 14.43
CA GLY A 272 6.78 -2.56 15.60
C GLY A 272 7.54 -2.92 16.88
N LEU A 273 7.46 -2.04 17.87
CA LEU A 273 7.96 -2.20 19.24
C LEU A 273 7.04 -3.04 20.13
N ARG A 274 5.98 -3.63 19.55
CA ARG A 274 4.97 -4.46 20.24
C ARG A 274 4.26 -3.72 21.38
N MET A 275 4.00 -2.43 21.16
CA MET A 275 3.26 -1.59 22.10
C MET A 275 1.77 -1.57 21.74
N SER A 276 0.90 -1.39 22.73
CA SER A 276 -0.53 -1.16 22.48
C SER A 276 -0.74 0.28 22.05
N LEU A 277 -1.20 0.48 20.79
CA LEU A 277 -1.52 1.81 20.26
C LEU A 277 -2.49 2.58 21.17
N THR A 278 -3.56 1.92 21.64
CA THR A 278 -4.53 2.53 22.58
C THR A 278 -3.88 3.00 23.87
N ARG A 279 -2.99 2.18 24.45
CA ARG A 279 -2.31 2.54 25.70
C ARG A 279 -1.36 3.72 25.49
N VAL A 280 -0.53 3.67 24.45
CA VAL A 280 0.43 4.75 24.17
C VAL A 280 -0.24 6.05 23.76
N TRP A 281 -1.30 5.98 22.94
CA TRP A 281 -2.08 7.15 22.57
C TRP A 281 -2.72 7.85 23.78
N ARG A 282 -3.30 7.08 24.70
CA ARG A 282 -3.87 7.62 25.94
C ARG A 282 -2.82 8.28 26.83
N GLN A 283 -1.64 7.67 26.96
CA GLN A 283 -0.55 8.27 27.75
C GLN A 283 0.01 9.53 27.09
N TYR A 284 0.20 9.50 25.77
CA TYR A 284 0.70 10.64 25.00
C TYR A 284 -0.27 11.83 25.08
N THR A 285 -1.58 11.60 24.88
CA THR A 285 -2.58 12.67 24.96
C THR A 285 -2.77 13.20 26.39
N ALA A 286 -2.63 12.35 27.41
CA ALA A 286 -2.60 12.82 28.81
C ALA A 286 -1.35 13.67 29.10
N MET A 287 -0.18 13.25 28.61
CA MET A 287 1.06 14.02 28.71
C MET A 287 0.91 15.38 28.03
N ARG A 288 0.38 15.43 26.80
CA ARG A 288 0.10 16.68 26.06
C ARG A 288 -0.90 17.61 26.76
N ALA A 289 -1.72 17.12 27.69
CA ALA A 289 -2.62 17.96 28.48
C ALA A 289 -1.90 18.66 29.65
N GLU A 290 -0.69 18.23 30.02
CA GLU A 290 0.13 18.87 31.03
C GLU A 290 0.75 20.16 30.47
N LYS A 291 0.79 21.21 31.29
CA LYS A 291 1.32 22.53 30.89
C LYS A 291 2.74 22.44 30.32
N ALA A 292 3.59 21.57 30.87
CA ALA A 292 4.99 21.39 30.46
C ALA A 292 5.16 20.77 29.06
N TRP A 293 4.12 20.14 28.50
CA TRP A 293 4.19 19.40 27.23
C TRP A 293 3.14 19.84 26.21
N SER A 294 2.28 20.81 26.56
CA SER A 294 1.13 21.21 25.74
C SER A 294 1.53 21.74 24.35
N ASP A 295 2.66 22.42 24.25
CA ASP A 295 3.27 22.97 23.03
C ASP A 295 4.32 22.04 22.39
N ARG A 296 4.61 20.89 23.02
CA ARG A 296 5.62 19.93 22.56
C ARG A 296 4.99 18.80 21.75
N HIS A 297 5.73 18.24 20.81
CA HIS A 297 5.27 17.14 19.96
C HIS A 297 6.46 16.30 19.50
N ILE A 298 6.19 15.09 19.02
CA ILE A 298 7.22 14.14 18.61
C ILE A 298 7.73 14.51 17.22
N VAL A 299 6.83 14.62 16.23
CA VAL A 299 7.18 14.69 14.81
C VAL A 299 7.18 16.14 14.31
N HIS A 300 8.39 16.65 14.08
CA HIS A 300 8.61 17.94 13.44
C HIS A 300 8.79 17.75 11.92
N LYS A 301 8.17 18.64 11.14
CA LYS A 301 8.27 18.68 9.68
C LYS A 301 8.68 20.09 9.24
N SER A 302 9.78 20.22 8.52
CA SER A 302 10.26 21.49 7.96
C SER A 302 10.87 21.25 6.58
N ASN A 303 10.37 21.95 5.56
CA ASN A 303 10.83 21.82 4.17
C ASN A 303 10.92 20.36 3.66
N GLY A 304 9.95 19.52 4.05
CA GLY A 304 9.91 18.09 3.69
C GLY A 304 10.81 17.18 4.53
N ILE A 305 11.70 17.74 5.35
CA ILE A 305 12.55 16.99 6.28
C ILE A 305 11.74 16.70 7.55
N VAL A 306 11.83 15.46 8.03
CA VAL A 306 11.17 15.03 9.26
C VAL A 306 12.21 14.72 10.33
N SER A 307 11.97 15.22 11.53
CA SER A 307 12.79 14.95 12.71
C SER A 307 11.93 14.65 13.93
N MET A 308 12.51 14.01 14.93
CA MET A 308 11.79 13.59 16.14
C MET A 308 12.35 14.27 17.39
N ASP A 309 11.50 14.83 18.25
CA ASP A 309 11.90 15.41 19.53
C ASP A 309 12.27 14.31 20.53
N ALA A 310 13.56 14.24 20.88
CA ALA A 310 14.12 13.24 21.78
C ALA A 310 13.53 13.33 23.19
N HIS A 311 13.25 14.55 23.70
CA HIS A 311 12.74 14.74 25.06
C HIS A 311 11.31 14.20 25.18
N VAL A 312 10.46 14.52 24.21
CA VAL A 312 9.06 14.05 24.17
C VAL A 312 9.00 12.53 24.05
N LEU A 313 9.84 11.97 23.17
CA LEU A 313 9.91 10.53 22.98
C LEU A 313 10.41 9.81 24.24
N LEU A 314 11.47 10.31 24.89
CA LEU A 314 12.00 9.72 26.12
C LEU A 314 10.95 9.72 27.23
N GLU A 315 10.29 10.85 27.47
CA GLU A 315 9.26 10.97 28.51
C GLU A 315 8.12 9.97 28.29
N LEU A 316 7.62 9.86 27.05
CA LEU A 316 6.57 8.92 26.70
C LEU A 316 7.01 7.46 26.94
N LEU A 317 8.22 7.09 26.56
CA LEU A 317 8.75 5.74 26.75
C LEU A 317 8.97 5.40 28.23
N ILE A 318 9.37 6.36 29.06
CA ILE A 318 9.47 6.18 30.52
C ILE A 318 8.08 5.87 31.11
N ARG A 319 7.04 6.61 30.70
CA ARG A 319 5.65 6.41 31.16
C ARG A 319 5.05 5.07 30.75
N GLN A 320 5.56 4.45 29.68
CA GLN A 320 5.12 3.10 29.29
C GLN A 320 5.57 2.03 30.29
N GLY A 321 6.70 2.26 30.97
CA GLY A 321 7.38 1.29 31.83
C GLY A 321 8.18 0.30 30.99
N GLY A 322 9.51 0.35 31.08
CA GLY A 322 10.38 -0.63 30.44
C GLY A 322 10.24 -2.00 31.09
N GLY A 323 9.68 -2.97 30.39
CA GLY A 323 9.69 -4.37 30.83
C GLY A 323 11.03 -5.05 30.56
N PRO A 324 11.44 -6.06 31.36
CA PRO A 324 12.62 -6.86 31.05
C PRO A 324 12.32 -7.71 29.81
N HIS A 325 12.75 -7.24 28.65
CA HIS A 325 12.73 -8.03 27.43
C HIS A 325 14.16 -8.40 27.05
N GLN A 326 14.42 -9.70 26.96
CA GLN A 326 15.63 -10.20 26.32
C GLN A 326 15.58 -9.81 24.85
N GLU A 327 16.59 -9.05 24.42
CA GLU A 327 16.75 -8.70 23.02
C GLU A 327 17.21 -9.93 22.24
N PRO A 328 16.57 -10.27 21.11
CA PRO A 328 17.19 -11.18 20.16
C PRO A 328 18.51 -10.56 19.71
N ALA A 329 19.55 -11.37 19.55
CA ALA A 329 20.83 -10.88 19.04
C ALA A 329 20.64 -10.16 17.70
N SER A 330 20.95 -8.87 17.64
CA SER A 330 20.99 -8.07 16.42
C SER A 330 22.44 -7.92 15.98
N THR A 331 22.80 -8.50 14.84
CA THR A 331 24.20 -8.58 14.39
C THR A 331 24.45 -7.88 13.04
N GLY A 332 23.53 -7.04 12.57
CA GLY A 332 23.63 -6.34 11.28
C GLY A 332 24.07 -4.87 11.38
N PRO A 333 24.41 -4.23 10.25
CA PRO A 333 24.52 -2.77 10.16
C PRO A 333 23.19 -2.11 10.58
N SER A 334 23.27 -0.94 11.21
CA SER A 334 22.10 -0.20 11.73
C SER A 334 21.27 -1.02 12.76
N ALA A 335 21.90 -1.93 13.50
CA ALA A 335 21.27 -2.65 14.61
C ALA A 335 21.05 -1.75 15.83
N GLY A 336 19.92 -1.94 16.52
CA GLY A 336 19.57 -1.23 17.76
C GLY A 336 18.80 0.08 17.55
N ALA A 337 18.76 0.91 18.58
CA ALA A 337 17.95 2.13 18.61
C ALA A 337 18.21 3.12 17.46
N VAL A 338 19.49 3.35 17.10
CA VAL A 338 19.87 4.34 16.07
C VAL A 338 19.24 3.97 14.72
N GLY A 339 19.56 2.78 14.20
CA GLY A 339 19.07 2.36 12.91
C GLY A 339 17.56 2.18 12.85
N TYR A 340 16.92 1.84 13.97
CA TYR A 340 15.47 1.80 14.06
C TYR A 340 14.87 3.21 13.93
N LEU A 341 15.41 4.21 14.64
CA LEU A 341 14.95 5.59 14.55
C LEU A 341 15.22 6.18 13.16
N GLU A 342 16.31 5.81 12.49
CA GLU A 342 16.57 6.14 11.08
C GLU A 342 15.51 5.52 10.16
N ALA A 343 15.15 4.25 10.36
CA ALA A 343 14.10 3.59 9.59
C ALA A 343 12.72 4.24 9.79
N VAL A 344 12.39 4.61 11.03
CA VAL A 344 11.17 5.36 11.32
C VAL A 344 11.18 6.70 10.60
N ARG A 345 12.28 7.46 10.69
CA ARG A 345 12.42 8.73 9.97
C ARG A 345 12.24 8.57 8.46
N TRP A 346 12.88 7.56 7.85
CA TRP A 346 12.75 7.28 6.42
C TRP A 346 11.27 7.08 6.01
N VAL A 347 10.49 6.34 6.80
CA VAL A 347 9.05 6.18 6.54
C VAL A 347 8.30 7.51 6.70
N LEU A 348 8.56 8.27 7.77
CA LEU A 348 7.83 9.52 7.99
C LEU A 348 8.16 10.57 6.92
N GLU A 349 9.41 10.68 6.45
CA GLU A 349 9.78 11.57 5.35
C GLU A 349 9.07 11.16 4.05
N MET A 350 8.98 9.86 3.79
CA MET A 350 8.23 9.33 2.66
C MET A 350 6.74 9.70 2.73
N TYR A 351 6.12 9.63 3.90
CA TYR A 351 4.73 10.08 4.09
C TYR A 351 4.59 11.60 4.05
N ALA A 352 5.60 12.35 4.52
CA ALA A 352 5.57 13.81 4.54
C ALA A 352 5.71 14.43 3.16
N GLY A 353 6.49 13.80 2.27
CA GLY A 353 6.78 14.28 0.91
C GLY A 353 6.06 13.52 -0.21
N GLY A 354 5.48 12.35 0.07
CA GLY A 354 4.94 11.47 -0.98
C GLY A 354 6.01 10.93 -1.93
N LEU A 355 7.29 10.99 -1.53
CA LEU A 355 8.43 10.60 -2.34
C LEU A 355 9.34 9.68 -1.54
N VAL A 356 9.97 8.75 -2.24
CA VAL A 356 10.98 7.88 -1.66
C VAL A 356 12.33 8.57 -1.83
N SER A 357 12.99 8.88 -0.71
CA SER A 357 14.33 9.48 -0.71
C SER A 357 15.39 8.42 -1.04
N ASP A 358 15.45 7.35 -0.25
CA ASP A 358 16.36 6.22 -0.47
C ASP A 358 15.59 4.97 -0.91
N TRP A 359 15.62 4.68 -2.20
CA TRP A 359 15.00 3.49 -2.80
C TRP A 359 15.68 2.17 -2.43
N ARG A 360 16.93 2.21 -1.97
CA ARG A 360 17.74 1.06 -1.56
C ARG A 360 17.73 0.84 -0.06
N PHE A 361 17.04 1.70 0.70
CA PHE A 361 16.91 1.54 2.13
C PHE A 361 16.16 0.25 2.51
N SER A 362 16.63 -0.42 3.56
CA SER A 362 15.90 -1.49 4.23
C SER A 362 16.37 -1.63 5.67
N TYR A 363 15.46 -2.05 6.56
CA TYR A 363 15.77 -2.36 7.96
C TYR A 363 15.62 -3.88 8.19
N PRO A 364 16.71 -4.66 8.14
CA PRO A 364 16.65 -6.13 8.22
C PRO A 364 16.55 -6.65 9.66
N ASN A 365 16.63 -5.78 10.67
CA ASN A 365 16.70 -6.16 12.08
C ASN A 365 15.30 -6.24 12.73
N HIS A 366 15.22 -6.82 13.93
CA HIS A 366 14.03 -6.71 14.76
C HIS A 366 13.88 -5.31 15.38
N GLY A 367 12.68 -4.96 15.85
CA GLY A 367 12.47 -3.74 16.62
C GLY A 367 13.25 -3.80 17.95
N PRO A 368 13.93 -2.72 18.36
CA PRO A 368 14.68 -2.68 19.62
C PRO A 368 13.74 -2.77 20.83
N SER A 369 14.28 -3.12 22.01
CA SER A 369 13.51 -3.01 23.24
C SER A 369 13.27 -1.55 23.62
N ILE A 370 12.18 -1.29 24.37
CA ILE A 370 11.92 0.03 24.96
C ILE A 370 13.11 0.48 25.83
N SER A 371 13.73 -0.45 26.57
CA SER A 371 14.90 -0.15 27.42
C SER A 371 16.12 0.29 26.60
N ASN A 372 16.37 -0.33 25.45
CA ASN A 372 17.44 0.06 24.53
C ASN A 372 17.20 1.45 23.93
N LEU A 373 15.96 1.74 23.52
CA LEU A 373 15.57 3.08 23.08
C LEU A 373 15.74 4.13 24.19
N ILE A 374 15.28 3.85 25.42
CA ILE A 374 15.46 4.75 26.56
C ILE A 374 16.95 5.01 26.83
N SER A 375 17.78 3.95 26.83
CA SER A 375 19.22 4.07 27.05
C SER A 375 19.88 4.96 25.98
N HIS A 376 19.53 4.72 24.71
CA HIS A 376 20.02 5.53 23.59
C HIS A 376 19.60 6.99 23.71
N LEU A 377 18.32 7.26 23.98
CA LEU A 377 17.79 8.62 24.12
C LEU A 377 18.42 9.35 25.31
N ARG A 378 18.64 8.69 26.44
CA ARG A 378 19.35 9.28 27.59
C ARG A 378 20.78 9.65 27.23
N SER A 379 21.49 8.77 26.54
CA SER A 379 22.85 9.03 26.04
C SER A 379 22.87 10.21 25.07
N PHE A 380 21.94 10.23 24.11
CA PHE A 380 21.80 11.32 23.14
C PHE A 380 21.40 12.65 23.78
N ILE A 381 20.49 12.67 24.75
CA ILE A 381 20.04 13.90 25.43
C ILE A 381 21.15 14.47 26.33
N GLY A 382 21.87 13.61 27.04
CA GLY A 382 22.91 14.02 27.99
C GLY A 382 22.34 14.86 29.12
N ARG A 383 22.83 16.10 29.28
CA ARG A 383 22.42 17.04 30.35
C ARG A 383 21.41 18.11 29.91
N ARG A 384 21.01 18.13 28.64
CA ARG A 384 20.09 19.13 28.07
C ARG A 384 18.69 18.95 28.62
N LYS A 385 18.07 20.03 29.08
CA LYS A 385 16.73 19.98 29.67
C LYS A 385 15.63 20.24 28.64
N PRO A 386 14.40 19.72 28.82
CA PRO A 386 13.28 19.98 27.92
C PRO A 386 12.92 21.47 27.79
N GLU A 387 13.15 22.25 28.86
CA GLU A 387 12.87 23.70 28.90
C GLU A 387 13.76 24.51 27.92
N GLU A 388 14.88 23.94 27.48
CA GLU A 388 15.79 24.57 26.51
C GLU A 388 15.24 24.53 25.06
N GLY A 389 14.17 23.78 24.82
CA GLY A 389 13.54 23.63 23.49
C GLY A 389 13.57 22.20 22.95
N PRO A 390 13.07 21.97 21.71
CA PRO A 390 13.10 20.67 21.05
C PRO A 390 14.52 20.21 20.74
N LEU A 391 14.85 18.98 21.13
CA LEU A 391 16.11 18.34 20.75
C LEU A 391 15.84 17.31 19.65
N LEU A 392 16.11 17.71 18.41
CA LEU A 392 15.72 16.95 17.22
C LEU A 392 16.73 15.84 16.90
N LEU A 393 16.23 14.61 16.80
CA LEU A 393 16.97 13.45 16.33
C LEU A 393 17.22 13.55 14.81
N HIS A 394 18.49 13.44 14.42
CA HIS A 394 19.01 13.28 13.05
C HIS A 394 18.59 14.39 12.06
N SER A 395 19.53 15.29 11.74
CA SER A 395 19.32 16.41 10.80
C SER A 395 19.97 16.22 9.42
N GLN A 396 20.69 15.11 9.19
CA GLN A 396 21.37 14.88 7.91
C GLN A 396 20.38 14.40 6.84
N PRO A 397 20.45 14.90 5.59
CA PRO A 397 19.59 14.42 4.50
C PRO A 397 19.74 12.91 4.31
N LEU A 398 18.64 12.22 4.00
CA LEU A 398 18.71 10.82 3.61
C LEU A 398 19.43 10.68 2.27
N THR A 399 20.16 9.58 2.09
CA THR A 399 20.80 9.24 0.82
C THR A 399 19.75 9.19 -0.29
N GLN A 400 20.08 9.72 -1.46
CA GLN A 400 19.23 9.59 -2.64
C GLN A 400 19.74 8.46 -3.52
N THR A 401 18.90 7.47 -3.78
CA THR A 401 19.22 6.33 -4.65
C THR A 401 18.16 6.16 -5.72
N ALA A 402 18.43 5.38 -6.77
CA ALA A 402 17.50 5.19 -7.88
C ALA A 402 16.56 3.97 -7.64
N PRO A 403 15.31 4.03 -8.13
CA PRO A 403 14.40 2.90 -8.13
C PRO A 403 14.91 1.76 -9.01
N VAL A 404 14.52 0.53 -8.67
CA VAL A 404 14.83 -0.67 -9.48
C VAL A 404 13.93 -0.68 -10.72
N ALA A 405 14.53 -0.88 -11.91
CA ALA A 405 13.78 -0.92 -13.17
C ALA A 405 12.70 -2.03 -13.17
N PRO A 406 11.56 -1.87 -13.88
CA PRO A 406 10.42 -2.78 -13.78
C PRO A 406 10.76 -4.26 -14.02
N ALA A 407 11.50 -4.59 -15.08
CA ALA A 407 11.91 -5.97 -15.34
C ALA A 407 12.81 -6.55 -14.22
N ALA A 408 13.79 -5.80 -13.72
CA ALA A 408 14.63 -6.24 -12.60
C ALA A 408 13.83 -6.37 -11.29
N PHE A 409 12.83 -5.50 -11.08
CA PHE A 409 11.90 -5.59 -9.97
C PHE A 409 11.06 -6.88 -10.03
N ALA A 410 10.55 -7.24 -11.21
CA ALA A 410 9.84 -8.51 -11.42
C ALA A 410 10.73 -9.71 -11.07
N MET A 411 11.95 -9.77 -11.60
CA MET A 411 12.91 -10.85 -11.29
C MET A 411 13.25 -10.90 -9.79
N SER A 412 13.28 -9.74 -9.12
CA SER A 412 13.51 -9.67 -7.67
C SER A 412 12.33 -10.17 -6.82
N LEU A 413 11.12 -10.29 -7.38
CA LEU A 413 9.91 -10.69 -6.65
C LEU A 413 9.36 -12.07 -7.04
N LEU A 414 9.53 -12.48 -8.29
CA LEU A 414 8.94 -13.70 -8.81
C LEU A 414 9.57 -14.93 -8.13
N PRO A 415 8.74 -15.87 -7.61
CA PRO A 415 9.24 -17.04 -6.89
C PRO A 415 9.68 -18.14 -7.88
N PRO A 416 10.46 -19.13 -7.43
CA PRO A 416 11.09 -20.07 -8.36
C PRO A 416 10.13 -21.07 -9.02
N ARG A 417 9.04 -21.51 -8.38
CA ARG A 417 8.18 -22.55 -8.95
C ARG A 417 7.20 -21.99 -9.97
N ASN A 418 6.44 -20.97 -9.57
CA ASN A 418 5.40 -20.38 -10.42
C ASN A 418 5.78 -19.03 -11.05
N GLY A 419 6.90 -18.43 -10.64
CA GLY A 419 7.34 -17.14 -11.19
C GLY A 419 7.76 -17.16 -12.66
N PRO A 420 8.43 -18.21 -13.18
CA PRO A 420 8.94 -18.19 -14.56
C PRO A 420 7.89 -17.86 -15.63
N GLN A 421 6.65 -18.35 -15.51
CA GLN A 421 5.58 -18.06 -16.47
C GLN A 421 5.07 -16.61 -16.48
N PHE A 422 5.50 -15.78 -15.52
CA PHE A 422 5.16 -14.35 -15.45
C PHE A 422 6.35 -13.44 -15.71
N ALA A 423 7.57 -13.97 -15.70
CA ALA A 423 8.77 -13.21 -16.02
C ALA A 423 8.76 -12.85 -17.51
N PRO A 424 9.32 -11.68 -17.91
CA PRO A 424 9.53 -11.36 -19.31
C PRO A 424 10.21 -12.53 -20.02
N THR A 425 9.72 -12.88 -21.20
CA THR A 425 10.11 -14.11 -21.91
C THR A 425 11.63 -14.17 -22.13
N ALA A 426 12.23 -13.03 -22.49
CA ALA A 426 13.68 -12.89 -22.66
C ALA A 426 14.51 -13.15 -21.39
N LEU A 427 13.91 -13.00 -20.20
CA LEU A 427 14.60 -13.10 -18.92
C LEU A 427 14.42 -14.44 -18.21
N GLN A 428 13.52 -15.31 -18.68
CA GLN A 428 13.21 -16.58 -18.01
C GLN A 428 14.44 -17.50 -17.86
N HIS A 429 15.38 -17.42 -18.80
CA HIS A 429 16.64 -18.18 -18.73
C HIS A 429 17.49 -17.78 -17.51
N LEU A 430 17.36 -16.55 -17.00
CA LEU A 430 18.08 -16.09 -15.82
C LEU A 430 17.58 -16.74 -14.52
N MET A 431 16.41 -17.38 -14.53
CA MET A 431 15.86 -18.09 -13.38
C MET A 431 16.32 -19.55 -13.27
N ARG A 432 17.19 -19.99 -14.19
CA ARG A 432 17.66 -21.38 -14.28
C ARG A 432 19.11 -21.49 -13.79
N GLU A 433 19.54 -22.73 -13.53
CA GLU A 433 20.92 -23.04 -13.18
C GLU A 433 21.90 -22.52 -14.25
N GLY A 434 23.08 -22.05 -13.81
CA GLY A 434 24.09 -21.44 -14.68
C GLY A 434 23.94 -19.92 -14.90
N SER A 435 22.82 -19.32 -14.50
CA SER A 435 22.62 -17.86 -14.54
C SER A 435 23.38 -17.15 -13.40
N PRO A 436 23.87 -15.91 -13.61
CA PRO A 436 24.47 -15.08 -12.55
C PRO A 436 23.58 -14.88 -11.32
N ILE A 437 22.27 -15.05 -11.47
CA ILE A 437 21.27 -14.88 -10.41
C ILE A 437 20.51 -16.18 -10.07
N ALA A 438 20.96 -17.34 -10.55
CA ALA A 438 20.30 -18.63 -10.27
C ALA A 438 20.05 -18.85 -8.77
N GLN A 439 21.04 -18.48 -7.94
CA GLN A 439 21.03 -18.65 -6.49
C GLN A 439 19.82 -18.03 -5.75
N ILE A 440 19.16 -17.01 -6.32
CA ILE A 440 17.97 -16.42 -5.69
C ILE A 440 16.70 -17.23 -5.95
N TYR A 441 16.77 -18.23 -6.82
CA TYR A 441 15.68 -19.13 -7.20
C TYR A 441 15.89 -20.57 -6.69
N ASP A 442 16.95 -20.82 -5.92
CA ASP A 442 17.22 -22.14 -5.36
C ASP A 442 16.08 -22.60 -4.43
N ILE A 443 15.65 -23.84 -4.62
CA ILE A 443 14.63 -24.48 -3.78
C ILE A 443 15.31 -25.45 -2.84
N CYS A 444 15.33 -25.13 -1.54
CA CYS A 444 15.81 -26.06 -0.53
C CYS A 444 14.77 -27.16 -0.24
N PRO A 445 15.11 -28.46 -0.45
CA PRO A 445 14.19 -29.57 -0.18
C PRO A 445 13.80 -29.66 1.30
N GLN A 446 14.75 -29.42 2.21
CA GLN A 446 14.51 -29.46 3.66
C GLN A 446 13.58 -28.34 4.12
N CYS A 447 13.74 -27.12 3.59
CA CYS A 447 12.79 -26.03 3.79
C CYS A 447 11.37 -26.40 3.36
N THR A 448 11.22 -27.11 2.24
CA THR A 448 9.92 -27.55 1.72
C THR A 448 9.28 -28.58 2.66
N ALA A 449 10.06 -29.57 3.12
CA ALA A 449 9.58 -30.59 4.06
C ALA A 449 9.15 -29.98 5.40
N LEU A 450 9.97 -29.08 5.96
CA LEU A 450 9.66 -28.38 7.23
C LEU A 450 8.41 -27.51 7.11
N TYR A 451 8.21 -26.84 5.96
CA TYR A 451 7.00 -26.08 5.69
C TYR A 451 5.74 -26.97 5.68
N GLU A 452 5.78 -28.11 4.98
CA GLU A 452 4.63 -29.04 4.94
C GLU A 452 4.34 -29.65 6.33
N ALA A 453 5.38 -29.93 7.13
CA ALA A 453 5.22 -30.35 8.52
C ALA A 453 4.52 -29.27 9.37
N ALA A 454 4.96 -28.01 9.28
CA ALA A 454 4.36 -26.89 10.00
C ALA A 454 2.92 -26.61 9.56
N LYS A 455 2.63 -26.73 8.26
CA LYS A 455 1.29 -26.60 7.68
C LYS A 455 0.35 -27.70 8.20
N THR A 456 0.82 -28.94 8.25
CA THR A 456 0.07 -30.09 8.80
C THR A 456 -0.23 -29.90 10.28
N ALA A 457 0.76 -29.47 11.07
CA ALA A 457 0.57 -29.17 12.49
C ALA A 457 -0.45 -28.03 12.71
N ASN A 458 -0.38 -26.95 11.92
CA ASN A 458 -1.32 -25.84 11.99
C ASN A 458 -2.75 -26.26 11.60
N ALA A 459 -2.90 -27.09 10.56
CA ALA A 459 -4.20 -27.61 10.15
C ALA A 459 -4.84 -28.46 11.26
N ALA A 460 -4.05 -29.25 12.00
CA ALA A 460 -4.53 -30.00 13.15
C ALA A 460 -5.00 -29.08 14.29
N LEU A 461 -4.26 -28.00 14.60
CA LEU A 461 -4.67 -27.02 15.61
C LEU A 461 -5.94 -26.25 15.22
N LEU A 462 -6.15 -25.99 13.93
CA LEU A 462 -7.34 -25.29 13.40
C LEU A 462 -8.63 -26.11 13.49
N LYS A 463 -8.57 -27.42 13.77
CA LYS A 463 -9.76 -28.25 14.02
C LYS A 463 -10.45 -27.92 15.34
N PHE A 464 -9.75 -27.30 16.29
CA PHE A 464 -10.30 -26.88 17.57
C PHE A 464 -11.00 -25.52 17.49
N SER A 465 -12.01 -25.33 18.33
CA SER A 465 -12.77 -24.08 18.39
C SER A 465 -11.88 -22.89 18.75
N GLN A 466 -12.33 -21.68 18.43
CA GLN A 466 -11.61 -20.46 18.79
C GLN A 466 -11.44 -20.32 20.31
N ARG A 467 -12.46 -20.69 21.09
CA ARG A 467 -12.41 -20.65 22.57
C ARG A 467 -11.37 -21.62 23.13
N GLU A 468 -11.29 -22.85 22.62
CA GLU A 468 -10.29 -23.83 23.05
C GLU A 468 -8.87 -23.35 22.76
N ARG A 469 -8.65 -22.72 21.61
CA ARG A 469 -7.35 -22.13 21.26
C ARG A 469 -6.99 -20.94 22.15
N GLN A 470 -7.97 -20.11 22.53
CA GLN A 470 -7.80 -19.01 23.48
C GLN A 470 -7.49 -19.54 24.90
N ALA A 471 -8.19 -20.58 25.35
CA ALA A 471 -7.90 -21.26 26.61
C ALA A 471 -6.46 -21.80 26.62
N ALA A 472 -6.01 -22.40 25.53
CA ALA A 472 -4.64 -22.92 25.43
C ALA A 472 -3.60 -21.81 25.54
N ARG A 473 -3.88 -20.64 24.93
CA ARG A 473 -3.02 -19.44 25.02
C ARG A 473 -3.00 -18.79 26.40
N GLY A 474 -3.95 -19.13 27.28
CA GLY A 474 -4.14 -18.45 28.56
C GLY A 474 -4.90 -17.12 28.43
N ASP A 475 -5.56 -16.91 27.29
CA ASP A 475 -6.33 -15.68 27.02
C ASP A 475 -7.65 -15.65 27.83
N ILE A 476 -8.12 -16.82 28.28
CA ILE A 476 -9.33 -17.01 29.09
C ILE A 476 -9.07 -17.95 30.27
N SER A 477 -9.84 -17.82 31.35
CA SER A 477 -9.67 -18.56 32.60
C SER A 477 -9.97 -20.07 32.51
N GLN A 478 -10.52 -20.53 31.38
CA GLN A 478 -10.86 -21.93 31.16
C GLN A 478 -9.59 -22.77 30.92
N ARG A 479 -9.51 -23.96 31.55
CA ARG A 479 -8.42 -24.92 31.27
C ARG A 479 -8.56 -25.50 29.86
N ALA A 480 -7.49 -25.42 29.08
CA ALA A 480 -7.41 -26.07 27.78
C ALA A 480 -7.30 -27.59 27.90
N SER A 481 -7.89 -28.31 26.95
CA SER A 481 -7.74 -29.75 26.87
C SER A 481 -6.27 -30.14 26.57
N PRO A 482 -5.80 -31.30 27.06
CA PRO A 482 -4.48 -31.81 26.72
C PRO A 482 -4.23 -31.92 25.21
N GLU A 483 -5.28 -32.15 24.43
CA GLU A 483 -5.22 -32.30 22.97
C GLU A 483 -4.90 -30.99 22.26
N VAL A 484 -5.54 -29.88 22.65
CA VAL A 484 -5.26 -28.56 22.07
C VAL A 484 -3.83 -28.13 22.42
N ASN A 485 -3.39 -28.40 23.66
CA ASN A 485 -2.01 -28.14 24.09
C ASN A 485 -1.00 -28.93 23.26
N ARG A 486 -1.22 -30.24 23.08
CA ARG A 486 -0.37 -31.07 22.21
C ARG A 486 -0.32 -30.57 20.76
N ALA A 487 -1.46 -30.16 20.20
CA ALA A 487 -1.51 -29.61 18.85
C ALA A 487 -0.73 -28.30 18.74
N ARG A 488 -0.84 -27.42 19.74
CA ARG A 488 -0.08 -26.17 19.82
C ARG A 488 1.42 -26.41 19.95
N ASP A 489 1.82 -27.38 20.77
CA ASP A 489 3.24 -27.71 20.97
C ASP A 489 3.86 -28.27 19.70
N LYS A 490 3.13 -29.10 18.93
CA LYS A 490 3.55 -29.55 17.60
C LYS A 490 3.75 -28.39 16.63
N VAL A 491 2.84 -27.40 16.63
CA VAL A 491 3.00 -26.18 15.82
C VAL A 491 4.27 -25.43 16.23
N ARG A 492 4.49 -25.24 17.54
CA ARG A 492 5.68 -24.55 18.06
C ARG A 492 6.97 -25.29 17.70
N GLN A 493 7.00 -26.62 17.82
CA GLN A 493 8.15 -27.44 17.44
C GLN A 493 8.45 -27.36 15.94
N ALA A 494 7.43 -27.41 15.08
CA ALA A 494 7.62 -27.30 13.64
C ALA A 494 8.19 -25.93 13.23
N PHE A 495 7.68 -24.83 13.81
CA PHE A 495 8.23 -23.50 13.57
C PHE A 495 9.64 -23.34 14.13
N LYS A 496 9.94 -23.93 15.30
CA LYS A 496 11.30 -23.94 15.87
C LYS A 496 12.29 -24.67 14.95
N ALA A 497 11.95 -25.86 14.47
CA ALA A 497 12.78 -26.62 13.54
C ALA A 497 13.03 -25.86 12.22
N GLN A 498 12.01 -25.14 11.72
CA GLN A 498 12.15 -24.28 10.55
C GLN A 498 13.11 -23.11 10.81
N ASP A 499 13.00 -22.44 11.96
CA ASP A 499 13.89 -21.35 12.36
C ASP A 499 15.34 -21.83 12.53
N GLU A 500 15.56 -22.97 13.19
CA GLU A 500 16.88 -23.59 13.36
C GLU A 500 17.52 -23.96 12.01
N HIS A 501 16.75 -24.58 11.11
CA HIS A 501 17.24 -24.89 9.76
C HIS A 501 17.60 -23.62 8.98
N ASN A 502 16.74 -22.60 8.99
CA ASN A 502 17.03 -21.34 8.32
C ASN A 502 18.32 -20.69 8.86
N LYS A 503 18.52 -20.68 10.18
CA LYS A 503 19.74 -20.14 10.81
C LYS A 503 21.00 -20.90 10.40
N ALA A 504 20.93 -22.23 10.28
CA ALA A 504 22.08 -23.06 9.97
C ALA A 504 22.42 -23.13 8.47
N ALA A 505 21.41 -23.34 7.62
CA ALA A 505 21.59 -23.62 6.20
C ALA A 505 21.38 -22.40 5.30
N HIS A 506 20.67 -21.38 5.80
CA HIS A 506 20.32 -20.18 5.04
C HIS A 506 20.67 -18.91 5.84
N PRO A 507 21.96 -18.70 6.17
CA PRO A 507 22.38 -17.48 6.85
C PRO A 507 21.91 -16.27 6.05
N PHE A 508 21.53 -15.20 6.76
CA PHE A 508 21.01 -14.00 6.12
C PHE A 508 22.00 -13.49 5.07
N ARG A 509 21.53 -13.36 3.84
CA ARG A 509 22.22 -12.71 2.74
C ARG A 509 21.29 -11.64 2.19
N PRO A 510 21.73 -10.37 2.10
CA PRO A 510 20.96 -9.34 1.43
C PRO A 510 20.60 -9.78 0.01
N LEU A 511 19.42 -9.37 -0.46
CA LEU A 511 19.02 -9.61 -1.84
C LEU A 511 20.00 -8.86 -2.77
N PRO A 512 20.66 -9.52 -3.74
CA PRO A 512 21.73 -8.91 -4.51
C PRO A 512 21.16 -8.08 -5.67
N ILE A 513 20.48 -6.97 -5.35
CA ILE A 513 19.76 -6.11 -6.31
C ILE A 513 20.67 -5.68 -7.47
N ASP A 514 21.89 -5.21 -7.19
CA ASP A 514 22.80 -4.73 -8.24
C ASP A 514 23.18 -5.84 -9.23
N ARG A 515 23.33 -7.07 -8.74
CA ARG A 515 23.61 -8.24 -9.58
C ARG A 515 22.38 -8.62 -10.43
N ILE A 516 21.18 -8.48 -9.88
CA ILE A 516 19.92 -8.71 -10.62
C ILE A 516 19.77 -7.68 -11.73
N GLU A 517 19.98 -6.40 -11.43
CA GLU A 517 19.93 -5.34 -12.43
C GLU A 517 20.97 -5.53 -13.52
N ALA A 518 22.22 -5.82 -13.16
CA ALA A 518 23.28 -6.09 -14.14
C ALA A 518 22.95 -7.30 -15.04
N ALA A 519 22.42 -8.39 -14.47
CA ALA A 519 22.02 -9.56 -15.24
C ALA A 519 20.87 -9.26 -16.21
N VAL A 520 19.87 -8.46 -15.79
CA VAL A 520 18.75 -8.06 -16.64
C VAL A 520 19.19 -7.08 -17.73
N GLN A 521 20.05 -6.12 -17.41
CA GLN A 521 20.59 -5.14 -18.36
C GLN A 521 21.50 -5.79 -19.42
N ALA A 522 22.15 -6.90 -19.09
CA ALA A 522 22.99 -7.65 -20.03
C ALA A 522 22.18 -8.35 -21.14
N VAL A 523 20.86 -8.52 -20.98
CA VAL A 523 19.99 -9.14 -21.99
C VAL A 523 19.58 -8.09 -23.04
N PRO A 524 19.99 -8.23 -24.31
CA PRO A 524 19.71 -7.24 -25.34
C PRO A 524 18.22 -7.09 -25.64
N ALA A 525 17.78 -5.87 -25.96
CA ALA A 525 16.40 -5.57 -26.34
C ALA A 525 15.89 -6.37 -27.57
N SER A 526 16.81 -6.86 -28.42
CA SER A 526 16.49 -7.71 -29.56
C SER A 526 15.98 -9.10 -29.17
N GLN A 527 16.29 -9.57 -27.95
CA GLN A 527 15.79 -10.85 -27.43
C GLN A 527 14.38 -10.73 -26.85
N TYR A 528 13.91 -9.51 -26.58
CA TYR A 528 12.54 -9.28 -26.12
C TYR A 528 11.57 -9.29 -27.32
N PRO A 529 10.45 -10.03 -27.20
CA PRO A 529 9.31 -9.85 -28.09
C PRO A 529 8.93 -8.35 -28.17
N PRO A 530 8.52 -7.83 -29.34
CA PRO A 530 8.22 -6.41 -29.50
C PRO A 530 7.25 -5.85 -28.45
N HIS A 531 6.24 -6.63 -28.05
CA HIS A 531 5.24 -6.24 -27.06
C HIS A 531 5.77 -6.22 -25.60
N GLU A 532 6.89 -6.88 -25.31
CA GLU A 532 7.54 -6.90 -23.99
C GLU A 532 8.65 -5.87 -23.84
N ARG A 533 9.16 -5.27 -24.92
CA ARG A 533 10.30 -4.33 -24.86
C ARG A 533 10.07 -3.16 -23.91
N ARG A 534 8.82 -2.71 -23.76
CA ARG A 534 8.46 -1.64 -22.81
C ARG A 534 8.72 -2.02 -21.35
N LEU A 535 8.72 -3.30 -20.99
CA LEU A 535 8.92 -3.77 -19.62
C LEU A 535 10.35 -3.51 -19.11
N MET A 536 11.29 -3.22 -20.01
CA MET A 536 12.69 -2.95 -19.69
C MET A 536 12.90 -1.59 -19.00
N HIS A 537 11.98 -0.64 -19.19
CA HIS A 537 12.20 0.75 -18.83
C HIS A 537 11.02 1.31 -18.03
N PHE A 538 11.29 2.38 -17.30
CA PHE A 538 10.21 3.20 -16.76
C PHE A 538 9.43 3.86 -17.91
N GLY A 539 8.12 3.95 -17.74
CA GLY A 539 7.21 4.55 -18.70
C GLY A 539 6.71 5.92 -18.25
N PRO A 540 6.03 6.64 -19.15
CA PRO A 540 5.45 7.94 -18.82
C PRO A 540 4.20 7.78 -17.95
N SER A 541 3.91 8.80 -17.14
CA SER A 541 2.54 9.00 -16.65
C SER A 541 1.64 9.52 -17.78
N TYR A 542 0.35 9.23 -17.74
CA TYR A 542 -0.60 9.65 -18.76
C TYR A 542 -1.58 10.67 -18.18
N ARG A 543 -1.84 11.74 -18.94
CA ARG A 543 -2.90 12.71 -18.63
C ARG A 543 -3.94 12.68 -19.74
N PHE A 544 -5.19 12.95 -19.39
CA PHE A 544 -6.32 12.88 -20.29
C PHE A 544 -7.31 14.00 -19.95
N TRP A 545 -7.79 14.72 -20.95
CA TRP A 545 -8.86 15.71 -20.81
C TRP A 545 -9.59 15.88 -22.13
N ALA A 546 -10.83 16.33 -22.08
CA ALA A 546 -11.55 16.73 -23.28
C ALA A 546 -11.07 18.11 -23.73
N LEU A 547 -10.79 18.28 -25.03
CA LEU A 547 -10.63 19.61 -25.60
C LEU A 547 -12.02 20.21 -25.80
N GLU A 548 -12.25 21.42 -25.27
CA GLU A 548 -13.40 22.23 -25.67
C GLU A 548 -13.17 22.75 -27.09
N ASP A 549 -14.10 22.47 -27.98
CA ASP A 549 -14.04 22.93 -29.36
C ASP A 549 -14.44 24.41 -29.41
N LYS A 550 -13.51 25.29 -29.79
CA LYS A 550 -13.83 26.67 -30.14
C LYS A 550 -14.35 26.71 -31.58
N GLY A 551 -15.60 26.26 -31.77
CA GLY A 551 -16.43 26.57 -32.92
C GLY A 551 -16.28 25.66 -34.14
N GLY A 552 -17.33 24.90 -34.45
CA GLY A 552 -17.51 24.22 -35.74
C GLY A 552 -18.52 23.08 -35.64
N ALA A 553 -19.63 23.16 -36.38
CA ALA A 553 -20.64 22.11 -36.41
C ALA A 553 -20.08 20.82 -37.03
N GLY A 554 -19.80 19.83 -36.20
CA GLY A 554 -19.44 18.46 -36.60
C GLY A 554 -18.69 17.77 -35.47
N ALA A 555 -19.27 16.72 -34.88
CA ALA A 555 -18.65 15.97 -33.79
C ALA A 555 -17.36 15.28 -34.26
N GLN A 556 -16.23 15.97 -34.14
CA GLN A 556 -14.88 15.43 -34.33
C GLN A 556 -14.40 14.77 -33.01
N PRO A 557 -13.52 13.76 -33.10
CA PRO A 557 -13.10 12.97 -31.93
C PRO A 557 -12.37 13.84 -30.90
N ILE A 558 -12.65 13.60 -29.62
CA ILE A 558 -11.91 14.18 -28.50
C ILE A 558 -10.43 13.79 -28.63
N ASP A 559 -9.52 14.74 -28.87
CA ASP A 559 -8.09 14.49 -28.82
C ASP A 559 -7.60 14.35 -27.37
N LEU A 560 -6.83 13.31 -27.08
CA LEU A 560 -6.20 13.09 -25.77
C LEU A 560 -4.74 13.55 -25.82
N LYS A 561 -4.35 14.46 -24.93
CA LYS A 561 -2.93 14.84 -24.77
C LYS A 561 -2.28 14.02 -23.66
N ILE A 562 -1.48 13.04 -24.05
CA ILE A 562 -0.63 12.28 -23.13
C ILE A 562 0.61 13.13 -22.83
N HIS A 563 0.73 13.62 -21.60
CA HIS A 563 1.95 14.27 -21.14
C HIS A 563 2.80 13.28 -20.33
N SER A 564 3.97 12.93 -20.85
CA SER A 564 5.04 12.34 -20.03
C SER A 564 5.54 13.40 -19.05
N LEU A 565 5.35 13.16 -17.75
CA LEU A 565 5.74 14.12 -16.71
C LEU A 565 7.26 14.11 -16.40
N ASP A 566 7.99 13.06 -16.78
CA ASP A 566 9.33 12.78 -16.22
C ASP A 566 10.49 12.74 -17.23
N SER A 567 10.28 13.02 -18.52
CA SER A 567 11.31 12.72 -19.54
C SER A 567 12.01 13.92 -20.17
N GLY A 568 11.64 15.17 -19.85
CA GLY A 568 12.14 16.34 -20.59
C GLY A 568 11.88 16.28 -22.11
N ARG A 569 11.12 15.28 -22.58
CA ARG A 569 10.69 15.14 -23.96
C ARG A 569 9.43 15.98 -24.14
N PRO A 570 9.29 16.67 -25.28
CA PRO A 570 8.05 17.36 -25.61
C PRO A 570 6.88 16.37 -25.58
N ALA A 571 5.71 16.86 -25.15
CA ALA A 571 4.49 16.06 -25.05
C ALA A 571 4.22 15.36 -26.39
N GLU A 572 4.20 14.03 -26.41
CA GLU A 572 3.77 13.27 -27.57
C GLU A 572 2.24 13.32 -27.64
N MET A 573 1.72 14.09 -28.60
CA MET A 573 0.30 14.08 -28.91
C MET A 573 -0.06 12.77 -29.60
N PHE A 574 -0.77 11.89 -28.90
CA PHE A 574 -1.35 10.71 -29.51
C PHE A 574 -2.79 10.99 -29.92
N SER A 575 -3.04 11.00 -31.23
CA SER A 575 -4.41 10.91 -31.72
C SER A 575 -4.99 9.55 -31.34
N LEU A 576 -6.17 9.61 -30.74
CA LEU A 576 -6.92 8.47 -30.21
C LEU A 576 -7.27 7.39 -31.26
N GLN A 577 -7.14 7.69 -32.56
CA GLN A 577 -7.30 6.73 -33.66
C GLN A 577 -6.19 5.68 -33.71
N ARG A 578 -5.04 5.92 -33.06
CA ARG A 578 -3.88 5.00 -33.06
C ARG A 578 -3.75 4.16 -31.79
N LEU A 579 -4.57 4.39 -30.77
CA LEU A 579 -4.57 3.57 -29.57
C LEU A 579 -5.46 2.34 -29.80
N PRO A 580 -4.92 1.11 -29.70
CA PRO A 580 -5.75 -0.08 -29.76
C PRO A 580 -6.68 -0.06 -28.54
N LEU A 581 -7.91 0.37 -28.74
CA LEU A 581 -8.93 0.32 -27.70
C LEU A 581 -9.17 -1.15 -27.36
N ILE A 582 -8.74 -1.55 -26.17
CA ILE A 582 -9.21 -2.80 -25.59
C ILE A 582 -10.66 -2.51 -25.19
N THR A 583 -11.59 -2.74 -26.11
CA THR A 583 -13.01 -2.85 -25.78
C THR A 583 -13.25 -4.27 -25.31
N PRO A 584 -13.38 -4.53 -23.99
CA PRO A 584 -14.11 -5.71 -23.58
C PRO A 584 -15.56 -5.46 -24.01
N ALA A 585 -15.92 -5.88 -25.22
CA ALA A 585 -17.31 -5.80 -25.67
C ALA A 585 -18.17 -6.50 -24.61
N LEU A 586 -19.01 -5.73 -23.92
CA LEU A 586 -20.13 -6.27 -23.16
C LEU A 586 -21.12 -6.76 -24.24
N PRO A 587 -21.50 -8.05 -24.25
CA PRO A 587 -22.71 -8.45 -24.95
C PRO A 587 -23.84 -7.55 -24.45
N ARG A 588 -24.62 -6.96 -25.37
CA ARG A 588 -25.73 -6.04 -25.04
C ARG A 588 -26.69 -6.68 -24.02
N ASP A 589 -26.79 -7.98 -24.09
CA ASP A 589 -27.53 -8.93 -23.27
C ASP A 589 -27.06 -9.09 -21.80
N GLN A 590 -25.92 -8.52 -21.39
CA GLN A 590 -25.47 -8.47 -19.99
C GLN A 590 -25.40 -7.06 -19.38
N ALA A 591 -25.54 -6.00 -20.19
CA ALA A 591 -25.66 -4.64 -19.66
C ALA A 591 -26.95 -4.47 -18.84
N ASP A 592 -28.02 -5.15 -19.26
CA ASP A 592 -29.34 -5.09 -18.60
C ASP A 592 -29.42 -5.93 -17.31
N GLN A 593 -28.47 -6.83 -17.07
CA GLN A 593 -28.43 -7.65 -15.83
C GLN A 593 -27.63 -7.00 -14.69
N LEU A 594 -26.94 -5.88 -14.95
CA LEU A 594 -26.29 -5.06 -13.92
C LEU A 594 -27.20 -3.92 -13.42
N ASP A 595 -28.43 -3.84 -13.92
CA ASP A 595 -29.50 -2.95 -13.45
C ASP A 595 -30.22 -3.56 -12.23
N PHE A 596 -29.47 -3.87 -11.18
CA PHE A 596 -30.06 -4.01 -9.85
C PHE A 596 -30.27 -2.60 -9.26
N ALA A 597 -31.54 -2.19 -9.27
CA ALA A 597 -32.12 -1.00 -8.64
C ALA A 597 -32.34 0.23 -9.52
N ASN A 598 -33.13 0.08 -10.59
CA ASN A 598 -34.07 1.13 -11.00
C ASN A 598 -35.49 0.62 -10.74
N GLY A 599 -35.99 0.87 -9.53
CA GLY A 599 -37.39 0.61 -9.19
C GLY A 599 -38.28 1.63 -9.88
N HIS A 600 -38.63 1.40 -11.14
CA HIS A 600 -39.78 1.99 -11.82
C HIS A 600 -40.46 0.88 -12.61
N THR A 601 -41.38 0.16 -11.96
CA THR A 601 -42.38 -0.64 -12.66
C THR A 601 -43.36 0.31 -13.36
N PRO A 602 -43.56 0.21 -14.69
CA PRO A 602 -44.65 0.90 -15.33
C PRO A 602 -45.97 0.26 -14.88
N ARG A 603 -46.92 1.07 -14.41
CA ARG A 603 -48.29 0.62 -14.15
C ARG A 603 -48.89 0.09 -15.47
N PRO A 604 -49.46 -1.12 -15.50
CA PRO A 604 -50.31 -1.50 -16.62
C PRO A 604 -51.60 -0.68 -16.51
N GLY A 605 -51.95 0.02 -17.59
CA GLY A 605 -53.27 0.62 -17.73
C GLY A 605 -54.33 -0.47 -17.76
N SER A 606 -55.37 -0.29 -16.96
CA SER A 606 -56.70 -0.84 -17.19
C SER A 606 -57.61 0.38 -17.41
N GLY A 607 -58.54 0.38 -18.36
CA GLY A 607 -59.49 -0.72 -18.54
C GLY A 607 -60.49 -0.63 -17.42
#